data_AF-A0A1M8A7C9-F1
#
_entry.id   AF-A0A1M8A7C9-F1
#
_cell.length_a   1.000
_cell.length_b   1.000
_cell.length_c   1.000
_cell.angle_alpha   90.00
_cell.angle_beta   90.00
_cell.angle_gamma   90.00
#
_symmetry.space_group_name_H-M   'P 1'
#
loop_
_entity.id
_entity.type
_entity.pdbx_description
1 polymer ?
#
loop_
_entity_poly.entity_id
_entity_poly.type
_entity_poly.pdbx_seq_one_letter_code
_entity_poly.pdbx_strand_id
1 'polypeptide(L)'
;MAAFRAVIPRSAALRPRQPVLRRFNSSFTPDPEAAKAFVEARKHAFEHAAKSTSMWRNISLFVLIPGAAVLGAYMYKVEAKHAAHQAHILEENGGELPERPDYEYLNIKNKKFPWGQQSLFFNPKVNYPSQDM
;
A
#
# COMPACT_ATOMS: atom_id res chain seq x y z
N MET A 1 -37.39 -89.19 -27.68
CA MET A 1 -37.90 -88.00 -26.99
C MET A 1 -36.85 -87.54 -25.98
N ALA A 2 -36.21 -86.40 -26.20
CA ALA A 2 -35.28 -85.80 -25.26
C ALA A 2 -35.66 -84.33 -25.08
N ALA A 3 -36.10 -83.95 -23.88
CA ALA A 3 -36.51 -82.60 -23.54
C ALA A 3 -35.27 -81.76 -23.20
N PHE A 4 -34.92 -80.80 -24.05
CA PHE A 4 -33.93 -79.77 -23.72
C PHE A 4 -34.60 -78.68 -22.86
N ARG A 5 -34.24 -78.63 -21.59
CA ARG A 5 -34.65 -77.55 -20.67
C ARG A 5 -33.71 -76.37 -20.88
N ALA A 6 -34.14 -75.37 -21.63
CA ALA A 6 -33.38 -74.14 -21.81
C ALA A 6 -33.34 -73.35 -20.48
N VAL A 7 -32.16 -73.23 -19.88
CA VAL A 7 -31.91 -72.32 -18.76
C VAL A 7 -31.52 -70.98 -19.35
N ILE A 8 -32.40 -69.99 -19.23
CA ILE A 8 -32.11 -68.60 -19.60
C ILE A 8 -31.29 -67.98 -18.46
N PRO A 9 -30.02 -67.61 -18.64
CA PRO A 9 -29.30 -66.85 -17.62
C PRO A 9 -29.89 -65.44 -17.53
N ARG A 10 -30.59 -65.17 -16.42
CA ARG A 10 -30.92 -63.82 -15.97
C ARG A 10 -29.62 -63.10 -15.62
N SER A 11 -29.08 -62.38 -16.58
CA SER A 11 -28.02 -61.40 -16.34
C SER A 11 -28.17 -60.28 -17.35
N ALA A 12 -29.31 -59.57 -17.28
CA ALA A 12 -29.41 -58.24 -17.87
C ALA A 12 -28.51 -57.32 -17.04
N ALA A 13 -27.21 -57.34 -17.32
CA ALA A 13 -26.27 -56.39 -16.77
C ALA A 13 -26.67 -55.00 -17.29
N LEU A 14 -27.38 -54.24 -16.46
CA LEU A 14 -27.58 -52.81 -16.65
C LEU A 14 -26.19 -52.16 -16.67
N ARG A 15 -25.60 -52.01 -17.85
CA ARG A 15 -24.43 -51.14 -18.02
C ARG A 15 -24.91 -49.71 -17.75
N PRO A 16 -24.45 -49.02 -16.69
CA PRO A 16 -24.74 -47.61 -16.56
C PRO A 16 -24.15 -46.91 -17.79
N ARG A 17 -25.00 -46.24 -18.58
CA ARG A 17 -24.51 -45.34 -19.63
C ARG A 17 -23.70 -44.27 -18.92
N GLN A 18 -22.38 -44.36 -19.02
CA GLN A 18 -21.49 -43.29 -18.57
C GLN A 18 -21.99 -41.99 -19.20
N PRO A 19 -22.30 -40.94 -18.43
CA PRO A 19 -22.65 -39.66 -19.03
C PRO A 19 -21.43 -39.22 -19.83
N VAL A 20 -21.59 -39.12 -21.15
CA VAL A 20 -20.60 -38.46 -21.98
C VAL A 20 -20.62 -37.01 -21.54
N LEU A 21 -19.73 -36.66 -20.61
CA LEU A 21 -19.40 -35.29 -20.28
C LEU A 21 -18.99 -34.64 -21.61
N ARG A 22 -19.89 -33.83 -22.18
CA ARG A 22 -19.51 -32.86 -23.22
C ARG A 22 -18.42 -32.02 -22.58
N ARG A 23 -17.16 -32.36 -22.87
CA ARG A 23 -16.08 -31.40 -22.72
C ARG A 23 -16.51 -30.25 -23.63
N PHE A 24 -16.95 -29.14 -23.03
CA PHE A 24 -16.83 -27.83 -23.66
C PHE A 24 -15.32 -27.59 -23.81
N ASN A 25 -14.71 -28.35 -24.73
CA ASN A 25 -13.41 -28.09 -25.28
C ASN A 25 -13.67 -26.80 -26.04
N SER A 26 -13.37 -25.68 -25.40
CA SER A 26 -13.17 -24.41 -26.06
C SER A 26 -12.29 -24.71 -27.27
N SER A 27 -12.83 -24.50 -28.46
CA SER A 27 -12.15 -24.77 -29.72
C SER A 27 -11.09 -23.70 -29.96
N PHE A 28 -10.10 -23.63 -29.07
CA PHE A 28 -8.85 -22.95 -29.36
C PHE A 28 -8.06 -23.91 -30.24
N THR A 29 -8.18 -23.73 -31.55
CA THR A 29 -7.18 -24.26 -32.47
C THR A 29 -5.84 -23.63 -32.09
N PRO A 30 -4.78 -24.42 -31.83
CA PRO A 30 -3.47 -23.85 -31.52
C PRO A 30 -3.00 -22.97 -32.68
N ASP A 31 -2.90 -21.66 -32.45
CA ASP A 31 -2.34 -20.71 -33.39
C ASP A 31 -0.86 -20.47 -33.04
N PRO A 32 0.08 -21.10 -33.77
CA PRO A 32 1.50 -20.96 -33.50
C PRO A 32 2.02 -19.53 -33.73
N GLU A 33 1.37 -18.76 -34.61
CA GLU A 33 1.78 -17.38 -34.90
C GLU A 33 1.37 -16.44 -33.77
N ALA A 34 0.13 -16.58 -33.27
CA ALA A 34 -0.30 -15.86 -32.06
C ALA A 34 0.55 -16.21 -30.83
N ALA A 35 0.95 -17.49 -30.69
CA ALA A 35 1.83 -17.92 -29.61
C ALA A 35 3.24 -17.28 -29.72
N LYS A 36 3.83 -17.22 -30.92
CA LYS A 36 5.12 -16.53 -31.15
C LYS A 36 5.02 -15.05 -30.86
N ALA A 37 4.00 -14.36 -31.40
CA ALA A 37 3.78 -12.94 -31.17
C ALA A 37 3.62 -12.61 -29.69
N PHE A 38 2.91 -13.45 -28.93
CA PHE A 38 2.78 -13.29 -27.47
C PHE A 38 4.13 -13.44 -26.75
N VAL A 39 4.93 -14.45 -27.11
CA VAL A 39 6.26 -14.66 -26.53
C VAL A 39 7.21 -13.50 -26.86
N GLU A 40 7.17 -13.00 -28.10
CA GLU A 40 7.97 -11.84 -28.54
C GLU A 40 7.57 -10.57 -27.79
N ALA A 41 6.27 -10.28 -27.67
CA ALA A 41 5.77 -9.15 -26.90
C ALA A 41 6.22 -9.22 -25.43
N ARG A 42 6.22 -10.42 -24.85
CA ARG A 42 6.69 -10.65 -23.46
C ARG A 42 8.18 -10.38 -23.31
N LYS A 43 9.00 -10.85 -24.26
CA LYS A 43 10.46 -10.59 -24.28
C LYS A 43 10.75 -9.11 -24.44
N HIS A 44 10.07 -8.44 -25.37
CA HIS A 44 10.20 -7.00 -25.57
C HIS A 44 9.82 -6.21 -24.31
N ALA A 45 8.70 -6.57 -23.66
CA ALA A 45 8.29 -5.94 -22.40
C ALA A 45 9.33 -6.14 -21.28
N PHE A 46 9.92 -7.34 -21.19
CA PHE A 46 10.97 -7.63 -20.22
C PHE A 46 12.24 -6.80 -20.47
N GLU A 47 12.70 -6.71 -21.70
CA GLU A 47 13.86 -5.89 -22.07
C GLU A 47 13.62 -4.40 -21.84
N HIS A 48 12.42 -3.91 -22.19
CA HIS A 48 12.03 -2.52 -21.93
C HIS A 48 11.98 -2.21 -20.43
N ALA A 49 11.44 -3.13 -19.62
CA ALA A 49 11.42 -2.99 -18.17
C ALA A 49 12.83 -2.93 -17.58
N ALA A 50 13.74 -3.82 -18.01
CA ALA A 50 15.12 -3.82 -17.54
C ALA A 50 15.83 -2.48 -17.80
N LYS A 51 15.67 -1.91 -19.01
CA LYS A 51 16.21 -0.59 -19.37
C LYS A 51 15.59 0.52 -18.53
N SER A 52 14.26 0.51 -18.39
CA SER A 52 13.52 1.50 -17.61
C SER A 52 13.91 1.48 -16.13
N THR A 53 14.06 0.30 -15.52
CA THR A 53 14.50 0.15 -14.14
C THR A 53 15.91 0.69 -13.93
N SER A 54 16.84 0.41 -14.86
CA SER A 54 18.20 0.95 -14.78
C SER A 54 18.21 2.47 -14.84
N MET A 55 17.39 3.07 -15.71
CA MET A 55 17.24 4.52 -15.81
C MET A 55 16.72 5.11 -14.49
N TRP A 56 15.62 4.57 -13.93
CA TRP A 56 15.05 5.07 -12.67
C TRP A 56 15.99 4.89 -11.48
N ARG A 57 16.72 3.77 -11.40
CA ARG A 57 17.75 3.59 -10.38
C ARG A 57 18.79 4.71 -10.44
N ASN A 58 19.26 5.05 -11.64
CA ASN A 58 20.24 6.10 -11.82
C ASN A 58 19.69 7.48 -11.44
N ILE A 59 18.45 7.80 -11.84
CA ILE A 59 17.80 9.06 -11.42
C ILE A 59 17.70 9.14 -9.89
N SER A 60 17.27 8.07 -9.22
CA SER A 60 17.18 8.05 -7.77
C SER A 60 18.54 8.26 -7.11
N LEU A 61 19.59 7.60 -7.60
CA LEU A 61 20.92 7.69 -6.99
C LEU A 61 21.64 9.00 -7.29
N PHE A 62 21.52 9.52 -8.51
CA PHE A 62 22.32 10.68 -8.96
C PHE A 62 21.58 12.00 -8.91
N VAL A 63 20.24 11.99 -8.80
CA VAL A 63 19.45 13.21 -8.71
C VAL A 63 18.80 13.31 -7.34
N LEU A 64 18.05 12.28 -6.92
CA LEU A 64 17.28 12.38 -5.67
C LEU A 64 18.18 12.40 -4.43
N ILE A 65 19.21 11.55 -4.34
CA ILE A 65 20.11 11.55 -3.17
C ILE A 65 20.86 12.89 -3.04
N PRO A 66 21.55 13.41 -4.06
CA PRO A 66 22.18 14.73 -3.96
C PRO A 66 21.19 15.86 -3.71
N GLY A 67 20.02 15.84 -4.35
CA GLY A 67 18.96 16.82 -4.12
C GLY A 67 18.45 16.81 -2.68
N ALA A 68 18.23 15.63 -2.12
CA ALA A 68 17.84 15.45 -0.73
C ALA A 68 18.93 15.93 0.25
N ALA A 69 20.22 15.73 -0.08
CA ALA A 69 21.32 16.24 0.74
C ALA A 69 21.34 17.78 0.79
N VAL A 70 21.15 18.45 -0.36
CA VAL A 70 21.07 19.92 -0.43
C VAL A 70 19.88 20.44 0.35
N LEU A 71 18.69 19.84 0.15
CA LEU A 71 17.49 20.20 0.89
C LEU A 71 17.62 19.93 2.39
N GLY A 72 18.27 18.82 2.78
CA GLY A 72 18.56 18.49 4.17
C GLY A 72 19.45 19.54 4.83
N ALA A 73 20.52 19.97 4.15
CA ALA A 73 21.39 21.04 4.64
C ALA A 73 20.66 22.39 4.76
N TYR A 74 19.77 22.71 3.82
CA TYR A 74 18.94 23.92 3.89
C TYR A 74 17.97 23.86 5.08
N MET A 75 17.24 22.75 5.23
CA MET A 75 16.27 22.56 6.31
C MET A 75 16.95 22.60 7.68
N TYR A 76 18.14 22.00 7.80
CA TYR A 76 18.93 22.08 9.02
C TYR A 76 19.24 23.53 9.43
N LYS A 77 19.60 24.40 8.47
CA LYS A 77 19.84 25.82 8.76
C LYS A 77 18.58 26.55 9.22
N VAL A 78 17.43 26.24 8.62
CA VAL A 78 16.14 26.83 9.01
C VAL A 78 15.78 26.37 10.42
N GLU A 79 15.89 25.08 10.70
CA GLU A 79 15.58 24.52 12.01
C GLU A 79 16.55 25.00 13.11
N ALA A 80 17.84 25.14 12.80
CA ALA A 80 18.80 25.73 13.72
C ALA A 80 18.43 27.17 14.10
N LYS A 81 17.88 27.96 13.17
CA LYS A 81 17.36 29.30 13.47
C LYS A 81 16.11 29.25 14.34
N HIS A 82 15.19 28.32 14.10
CA HIS A 82 14.02 28.13 14.98
C HIS A 82 14.44 27.75 16.39
N ALA A 83 15.37 26.81 16.54
CA ALA A 83 15.90 26.39 17.83
C ALA A 83 16.58 27.54 18.57
N ALA A 84 17.39 28.34 17.88
CA ALA A 84 18.04 29.51 18.46
C ALA A 84 17.03 30.58 18.89
N HIS A 85 16.01 30.86 18.06
CA HIS A 85 14.95 31.81 18.40
C HIS A 85 14.15 31.33 19.62
N GLN A 86 13.82 30.05 19.69
CA GLN A 86 13.13 29.49 20.85
C GLN A 86 13.98 29.59 22.12
N ALA A 87 15.29 29.34 22.02
CA ALA A 87 16.20 29.49 23.16
C ALA A 87 16.27 30.94 23.64
N HIS A 88 16.34 31.91 22.72
CA HIS A 88 16.33 33.34 23.06
C HIS A 88 15.03 33.76 23.76
N ILE A 89 13.87 33.34 23.22
CA ILE A 89 12.58 33.60 23.86
C ILE A 89 12.54 33.05 25.29
N LEU A 90 13.03 31.83 25.50
CA LEU A 90 13.07 31.25 26.85
C LEU A 90 14.02 32.04 27.76
N GLU A 91 15.20 32.43 27.29
CA GLU A 91 16.16 33.22 28.07
C GLU A 91 15.61 34.59 28.49
N GLU A 92 14.94 35.29 27.57
CA GLU A 92 14.30 36.59 27.83
C GLU A 92 13.15 36.49 28.85
N ASN A 93 12.51 35.33 28.95
CA ASN A 93 11.36 35.08 29.83
C ASN A 93 11.71 34.22 31.05
N GLY A 94 12.98 34.21 31.47
CA GLY A 94 13.40 33.56 32.73
C GLY A 94 13.40 32.02 32.69
N GLY A 95 13.46 31.43 31.50
CA GLY A 95 13.46 29.99 31.27
C GLY A 95 12.08 29.39 30.96
N GLU A 96 11.03 30.22 30.94
CA GLU A 96 9.66 29.82 30.62
C GLU A 96 9.19 30.44 29.31
N LEU A 97 8.14 29.87 28.69
CA LEU A 97 7.56 30.48 27.51
C LEU A 97 6.80 31.76 27.89
N PRO A 98 6.87 32.82 27.07
CA PRO A 98 6.11 34.04 27.31
C PRO A 98 4.63 33.70 27.38
N GLU A 99 3.92 34.36 28.31
CA GLU A 99 2.47 34.23 28.40
C GLU A 99 1.83 34.70 27.09
N ARG A 100 1.20 33.77 26.37
CA ARG A 100 0.47 34.10 25.14
C ARG A 100 -0.93 34.58 25.52
N PRO A 101 -1.47 35.61 24.84
CA PRO A 101 -2.86 36.01 25.04
C PRO A 101 -3.79 34.81 24.76
N ASP A 102 -4.55 34.38 25.77
CA ASP A 102 -5.56 33.33 25.63
C ASP A 102 -6.82 33.95 25.04
N TYR A 103 -6.91 33.95 23.71
CA TYR A 103 -8.09 34.42 23.01
C TYR A 103 -9.20 33.37 23.07
N GLU A 104 -10.45 33.80 23.19
CA GLU A 104 -11.63 32.92 23.28
C GLU A 104 -11.75 31.91 22.13
N TYR A 105 -11.18 32.23 20.95
CA TYR A 105 -11.19 31.35 19.78
C TYR A 105 -10.07 30.30 19.77
N LEU A 106 -9.10 30.38 20.68
CA LEU A 106 -8.01 29.42 20.81
C LEU A 106 -8.40 28.29 21.75
N ASN A 107 -7.89 27.09 21.47
CA ASN A 107 -8.05 25.90 22.32
C ASN A 107 -9.51 25.52 22.68
N ILE A 108 -10.51 26.00 21.92
CA ILE A 108 -11.92 25.66 22.11
C ILE A 108 -12.13 24.16 21.95
N LYS A 109 -12.82 23.55 22.92
CA LYS A 109 -13.30 22.16 22.84
C LYS A 109 -14.75 22.08 23.26
N ASN A 110 -15.64 21.71 22.35
CA ASN A 110 -17.05 21.48 22.69
C ASN A 110 -17.30 20.08 23.28
N LYS A 111 -16.43 19.12 22.97
CA LYS A 111 -16.50 17.74 23.44
C LYS A 111 -15.08 17.20 23.68
N LYS A 112 -14.94 16.40 24.74
CA LYS A 112 -13.69 15.71 25.11
C LYS A 112 -13.28 14.73 23.99
N PHE A 113 -11.98 14.59 23.71
CA PHE A 113 -11.53 13.53 22.80
C PHE A 113 -11.67 12.16 23.46
N PRO A 114 -11.74 11.06 22.68
CA PRO A 114 -11.90 9.71 23.23
C PRO A 114 -10.77 9.21 24.15
N TRP A 115 -9.60 9.84 24.10
CA TRP A 115 -8.40 9.46 24.88
C TRP A 115 -7.99 10.50 25.94
N GLY A 116 -8.75 11.60 26.09
CA GLY A 116 -8.43 12.67 27.04
C GLY A 116 -8.76 14.06 26.51
N GLN A 117 -8.32 15.10 27.21
CA GLN A 117 -8.55 16.48 26.77
C GLN A 117 -7.61 16.90 25.65
N GLN A 118 -6.34 16.52 25.71
CA GLN A 118 -5.33 17.08 24.81
C GLN A 118 -5.33 16.42 23.41
N SER A 119 -4.84 17.16 22.42
CA SER A 119 -4.71 16.65 21.05
C SER A 119 -3.68 15.52 20.96
N LEU A 120 -3.72 14.73 19.88
CA LEU A 120 -2.82 13.58 19.70
C LEU A 120 -1.34 13.97 19.69
N PHE A 121 -1.01 15.13 19.12
CA PHE A 121 0.34 15.69 19.06
C PHE A 121 0.53 16.85 20.05
N PHE A 122 -0.09 16.73 21.22
CA PHE A 122 0.08 17.73 22.28
C PHE A 122 1.48 17.63 22.88
N ASN A 123 2.23 18.74 22.84
CA ASN A 123 3.52 18.86 23.49
C ASN A 123 3.45 19.93 24.60
N PRO A 124 3.60 19.55 25.89
CA PRO A 124 3.48 20.47 27.01
C PRO A 124 4.54 21.58 27.02
N LYS A 125 5.63 21.43 26.26
CA LYS A 125 6.68 22.44 26.14
C LYS A 125 6.33 23.59 25.20
N VAL A 126 5.29 23.46 24.36
CA VAL A 126 4.94 24.46 23.32
C VAL A 126 3.46 24.77 23.23
N ASN A 127 2.61 23.86 23.72
CA ASN A 127 1.16 23.97 23.70
C ASN A 127 0.62 24.17 25.12
N TYR A 128 -0.35 25.07 25.27
CA TYR A 128 -1.07 25.25 26.53
C TYR A 128 -2.13 24.18 26.69
N PRO A 129 -2.25 23.55 27.88
CA PRO A 129 -3.30 22.58 28.13
C PRO A 129 -4.66 23.25 27.96
N SER A 130 -5.60 22.57 27.31
CA SER A 130 -6.99 23.04 27.35
C SER A 130 -7.52 23.07 28.77
N GLN A 131 -8.36 24.07 29.02
CA GLN A 131 -9.15 24.18 30.24
C GLN A 131 -9.95 22.88 30.46
N ASP A 132 -10.13 22.53 31.73
CA ASP A 132 -10.94 21.38 32.09
C ASP A 132 -12.41 21.67 31.77
N MET A 133 -13.00 20.81 30.96
CA MET A 133 -14.43 20.78 30.58
C MET A 133 -15.28 20.10 31.64
#